data_AF-Q2L6R0-F1
#
_entry.id   AF-Q2L6R0-F1
#
_cell.length_a   1.000
_cell.length_b   1.000
_cell.length_c   1.000
_cell.angle_alpha   90.00
_cell.angle_beta   90.00
_cell.angle_gamma   90.00
#
_symmetry.space_group_name_H-M   'P 1'
#
loop_
_entity.id
_entity.type
_entity.pdbx_description
1 polymer ?
#
loop_
_entity_poly.entity_id
_entity_poly.type
_entity_poly.pdbx_seq_one_letter_code
_entity_poly.pdbx_strand_id
1 'polypeptide(L)'
;HHSEESLHYEGRAVDITTSDRDRNKYGMLARLAAEAGFDWVYYESKAHVHCSVKSEHSAAAKTGGCFPARALATLESGARTPLWALRPGQRVLAMDEQGRATYSDFLAFLDKEASALTTFHVIETQEPPRRLALTPAHLLFVAENATAPAAHF
;
A
#
# COMPACT_ATOMS: atom_id res chain seq x y z
N HIS A 1 13.95 -1.66 24.67
CA HIS A 1 14.73 -0.82 23.74
C HIS A 1 14.48 -1.38 22.36
N HIS A 2 13.79 -0.64 21.50
CA HIS A 2 13.41 -1.11 20.15
C HIS A 2 14.46 -0.65 19.13
N SER A 3 14.62 -1.40 18.04
CA SER A 3 15.44 -0.95 16.91
C SER A 3 14.80 0.28 16.23
N GLU A 4 15.60 1.10 15.54
CA GLU A 4 15.11 2.26 14.77
C GLU A 4 14.09 1.88 13.69
N GLU A 5 14.03 0.62 13.28
CA GLU A 5 13.07 0.08 12.31
C GLU A 5 11.78 -0.46 12.96
N SER A 6 11.63 -0.36 14.29
CA SER A 6 10.50 -0.94 15.00
C SER A 6 9.23 -0.09 14.86
N LEU A 7 8.14 -0.73 14.44
CA LEU A 7 6.83 -0.09 14.21
C LEU A 7 5.90 -0.18 15.43
N HIS A 8 6.48 -0.39 16.62
CA HIS A 8 5.78 -0.66 17.87
C HIS A 8 4.71 0.41 18.21
N TYR A 9 4.89 1.64 17.73
CA TYR A 9 3.99 2.77 18.00
C TYR A 9 2.98 3.09 16.88
N GLU A 10 2.80 2.21 15.88
CA GLU A 10 1.86 2.44 14.77
C GLU A 10 0.43 1.92 15.04
N GLY A 11 0.07 1.58 16.28
CA GLY A 11 -1.27 1.05 16.63
C GLY A 11 -1.52 -0.40 16.19
N ARG A 12 -0.44 -1.15 15.94
CA ARG A 12 -0.45 -2.55 15.44
C ARG A 12 0.01 -3.56 16.50
N ALA A 13 -0.03 -3.15 17.76
CA ALA A 13 0.30 -3.97 18.92
C ALA A 13 -0.97 -4.46 19.62
N VAL A 14 -0.88 -5.62 20.24
CA VAL A 14 -1.97 -6.22 21.01
C VAL A 14 -1.41 -6.92 22.24
N ASP A 15 -2.13 -6.78 23.35
CA ASP A 15 -1.90 -7.57 24.54
C ASP A 15 -2.82 -8.79 24.53
N ILE A 16 -2.24 -9.98 24.60
CA ILE A 16 -2.99 -11.24 24.65
C ILE A 16 -2.87 -11.89 26.03
N THR A 17 -3.97 -12.49 26.49
CA THR A 17 -4.07 -13.24 27.74
C THR A 17 -4.97 -14.46 27.54
N THR A 18 -4.82 -15.48 28.37
CA THR A 18 -5.81 -16.56 28.46
C THR A 18 -7.05 -16.07 29.23
N SER A 19 -8.22 -16.63 28.93
CA SER A 19 -9.49 -16.26 29.57
C SER A 19 -9.51 -16.54 31.08
N ASP A 20 -8.79 -17.58 31.50
CA ASP A 20 -8.60 -17.98 32.89
C ASP A 20 -7.43 -17.24 33.58
N ARG A 21 -6.64 -16.45 32.84
CA ARG A 21 -5.43 -15.75 33.33
C ARG A 21 -4.41 -16.65 34.03
N ASP A 22 -4.37 -17.93 33.65
CA ASP A 22 -3.37 -18.87 34.17
C ASP A 22 -1.99 -18.60 33.56
N ARG A 23 -1.10 -18.05 34.37
CA ARG A 23 0.27 -17.67 33.99
C ARG A 23 1.10 -18.86 33.51
N ASN A 24 0.80 -20.09 33.94
CA ASN A 24 1.52 -21.27 33.48
C ASN A 24 1.30 -21.53 31.99
N LYS A 25 0.22 -20.99 31.40
CA LYS A 25 -0.11 -21.14 29.98
C LYS A 25 0.52 -20.07 29.09
N TYR A 26 1.09 -19.02 29.67
CA TYR A 26 1.60 -17.89 28.88
C TYR A 26 2.81 -18.29 28.04
N GLY A 27 3.62 -19.26 28.53
CA GLY A 27 4.68 -19.93 27.76
C GLY A 27 4.20 -20.41 26.39
N MET A 28 3.12 -21.18 26.42
CA MET A 28 2.49 -21.72 25.23
C MET A 28 1.80 -20.64 24.40
N LEU A 29 1.12 -19.68 25.03
CA LEU A 29 0.47 -18.57 24.33
C LEU A 29 1.48 -17.73 23.53
N ALA A 30 2.62 -17.39 24.13
CA ALA A 30 3.69 -16.66 23.45
C ALA A 30 4.27 -17.48 22.28
N ARG A 31 4.42 -18.80 22.46
CA ARG A 31 4.88 -19.69 21.39
C ARG A 31 3.89 -19.72 20.21
N LEU A 32 2.59 -19.85 20.50
CA LEU A 32 1.55 -19.83 19.48
C LEU A 32 1.52 -18.49 18.74
N ALA A 33 1.71 -17.37 19.45
CA ALA A 33 1.80 -16.05 18.80
C ALA A 33 3.00 -15.95 17.84
N ALA A 34 4.17 -16.46 18.24
CA ALA A 34 5.33 -16.51 17.35
C ALA A 34 5.07 -17.37 16.10
N GLU A 35 4.40 -18.53 16.27
CA GLU A 35 4.03 -19.41 15.16
C GLU A 35 2.94 -18.81 14.25
N ALA A 36 2.04 -18.01 14.81
CA ALA A 36 1.02 -17.27 14.07
C ALA A 36 1.60 -16.08 13.26
N GLY A 37 2.90 -15.81 13.35
CA GLY A 37 3.58 -14.80 12.53
C GLY A 37 3.58 -13.39 13.12
N PHE A 38 3.35 -13.23 14.42
CA PHE A 38 3.67 -11.97 15.09
C PHE A 38 5.17 -11.71 15.02
N ASP A 39 5.55 -10.47 14.71
CA ASP A 39 6.92 -10.01 14.48
C ASP A 39 7.73 -9.94 15.76
N TRP A 40 7.08 -9.46 16.80
CA TRP A 40 7.66 -9.34 18.12
C TRP A 40 6.67 -9.91 19.13
N VAL A 41 7.18 -10.77 20.00
CA VAL A 41 6.43 -11.40 21.09
C VAL A 41 7.27 -11.25 22.35
N TYR A 42 6.72 -10.57 23.35
CA TYR A 42 7.45 -10.22 24.56
C TYR A 42 6.60 -10.31 25.81
N TYR A 43 7.23 -10.76 26.90
CA TYR A 43 6.64 -10.71 28.24
C TYR A 43 6.83 -9.31 28.82
N GLU A 44 5.96 -8.38 28.42
CA GLU A 44 5.99 -7.03 28.96
C GLU A 44 5.63 -7.01 30.46
N SER A 45 4.73 -7.89 30.88
CA SER A 45 4.31 -8.00 32.28
C SER A 45 4.00 -9.43 32.69
N LYS A 46 3.77 -9.64 33.99
CA LYS A 46 3.26 -10.92 34.52
C LYS A 46 1.77 -11.15 34.19
N ALA A 47 1.10 -10.23 33.51
CA ALA A 47 -0.35 -10.24 33.31
C ALA A 47 -0.77 -10.54 31.87
N HIS A 48 0.08 -10.28 30.88
CA HIS A 48 -0.21 -10.51 29.45
C HIS A 48 1.09 -10.76 28.67
N VAL A 49 0.94 -11.26 27.45
CA VAL A 49 2.01 -11.27 26.44
C VAL A 49 1.73 -10.13 25.47
N HIS A 50 2.73 -9.29 25.24
CA HIS A 50 2.66 -8.20 24.28
C HIS A 50 3.14 -8.70 22.91
N CYS A 51 2.35 -8.45 21.87
CA CYS A 51 2.65 -8.89 20.52
C CYS A 51 2.50 -7.73 19.53
N SER A 52 3.34 -7.71 18.49
CA SER A 52 3.15 -6.82 17.33
C SER A 52 3.19 -7.60 16.03
N VAL A 53 2.34 -7.24 15.07
CA VAL A 53 2.33 -7.89 13.76
C VAL A 53 3.50 -7.41 12.90
N LYS A 54 3.96 -8.28 11.99
CA LYS A 54 5.03 -7.94 11.04
C LYS A 54 4.54 -6.89 10.07
N SER A 55 5.39 -5.92 9.77
CA SER A 55 5.24 -5.19 8.52
C SER A 55 5.43 -6.23 7.41
N GLU A 56 4.37 -6.60 6.69
CA GLU A 56 4.59 -7.04 5.31
C GLU A 56 5.56 -6.02 4.70
N HIS A 57 6.73 -6.40 4.19
CA HIS A 57 7.80 -5.47 3.81
C HIS A 57 7.30 -4.22 3.05
N SER A 58 7.01 -3.15 3.79
CA SER A 58 6.04 -2.16 3.34
C SER A 58 6.71 -0.79 3.25
N ALA A 59 7.64 -0.65 2.32
CA ALA A 59 7.60 0.60 1.56
C ALA A 59 6.27 0.62 0.76
N ALA A 60 5.93 -0.53 0.17
CA ALA A 60 4.68 -0.79 -0.55
C ALA A 60 3.38 -0.43 0.19
N ALA A 61 3.24 -0.78 1.48
CA ALA A 61 2.01 -0.49 2.25
C ALA A 61 2.12 0.74 3.19
N LYS A 62 3.29 1.40 3.27
CA LYS A 62 3.48 2.66 4.03
C LYS A 62 3.28 3.88 3.13
N THR A 63 3.78 3.82 1.89
CA THR A 63 3.65 4.92 0.93
C THR A 63 2.72 4.59 -0.23
N GLY A 64 2.31 3.32 -0.37
CA GLY A 64 1.83 2.84 -1.66
C GLY A 64 3.00 2.71 -2.64
N GLY A 65 2.73 2.24 -3.86
CA GLY A 65 3.63 2.51 -4.97
C GLY A 65 3.41 3.92 -5.53
N CYS A 66 4.42 4.47 -6.18
CA CYS A 66 4.40 5.81 -6.77
C CYS A 66 4.54 5.76 -8.29
N PHE A 67 4.03 6.80 -8.94
CA PHE A 67 4.31 7.13 -10.34
C PHE A 67 5.39 8.22 -10.41
N PRO A 68 6.17 8.31 -11.50
CA PRO A 68 7.08 9.43 -11.68
C PRO A 68 6.29 10.73 -11.88
N ALA A 69 6.87 11.86 -11.44
CA ALA A 69 6.28 13.20 -11.56
C ALA A 69 5.73 13.52 -12.97
N ARG A 70 6.41 13.03 -14.01
CA ARG A 70 6.07 13.26 -15.43
C ARG A 70 5.03 12.30 -16.01
N ALA A 71 4.57 11.31 -15.24
CA ALA A 71 3.41 10.52 -15.64
C ALA A 71 2.19 11.44 -15.85
N LEU A 72 1.26 11.01 -16.70
CA LEU A 72 0.13 11.83 -17.13
C LEU A 72 -1.17 11.30 -16.54
N ALA A 73 -1.97 12.19 -15.94
CA ALA A 73 -3.38 11.95 -15.63
C ALA A 73 -4.27 12.59 -16.69
N THR A 74 -5.41 11.96 -16.98
CA THR A 74 -6.45 12.52 -17.84
C THR A 74 -7.50 13.19 -16.95
N LEU A 75 -7.82 14.44 -17.23
CA LEU A 75 -8.85 15.20 -16.53
C LEU A 75 -10.24 14.96 -17.14
N GLU A 76 -11.30 15.31 -16.40
CA GLU A 76 -12.70 15.23 -16.89
C GLU A 76 -12.93 16.03 -18.19
N SER A 77 -12.15 17.09 -18.43
CA SER A 77 -12.19 17.84 -19.69
C SER A 77 -11.55 17.11 -20.89
N GLY A 78 -10.98 15.92 -20.67
CA GLY A 78 -10.16 15.20 -21.65
C GLY A 78 -8.71 15.71 -21.76
N ALA A 79 -8.38 16.84 -21.12
CA ALA A 79 -7.02 17.34 -21.09
C ALA A 79 -6.09 16.41 -20.29
N ARG A 80 -4.83 16.28 -20.73
CA ARG A 80 -3.82 15.51 -20.00
C ARG A 80 -2.91 16.46 -19.23
N THR A 81 -2.67 16.16 -17.96
CA THR A 81 -1.80 16.94 -17.08
C THR A 81 -0.72 16.04 -16.47
N PRO A 82 0.53 16.50 -16.33
CA PRO A 82 1.51 15.74 -15.58
C PRO A 82 1.12 15.65 -14.10
N LEU A 83 1.43 14.54 -13.45
CA LEU A 83 1.06 14.30 -12.05
C LEU A 83 1.57 15.41 -11.15
N TRP A 84 2.81 15.90 -11.31
CA TRP A 84 3.35 16.97 -10.46
C TRP A 84 2.51 18.25 -10.46
N ALA A 85 1.73 18.50 -11.52
CA ALA A 85 0.90 19.68 -11.72
C ALA A 85 -0.58 19.48 -11.33
N LEU A 86 -0.99 18.28 -10.88
CA LEU A 86 -2.34 18.07 -10.36
C LEU A 86 -2.59 18.95 -9.13
N ARG A 87 -3.81 19.48 -9.06
CA ARG A 87 -4.27 20.44 -8.04
C ARG A 87 -5.57 19.93 -7.41
N PRO A 88 -5.75 20.11 -6.08
CA PRO A 88 -6.99 19.76 -5.41
C PRO A 88 -8.23 20.33 -6.12
N GLY A 89 -9.29 19.54 -6.24
CA GLY A 89 -10.53 19.90 -6.92
C GLY A 89 -10.53 19.63 -8.44
N GLN A 90 -9.41 19.20 -9.02
CA GLN A 90 -9.43 18.65 -10.38
C GLN A 90 -10.00 17.23 -10.38
N ARG A 91 -10.86 16.91 -11.33
CA ARG A 91 -11.41 15.55 -11.50
C ARG A 91 -10.57 14.75 -12.49
N VAL A 92 -10.09 13.59 -12.06
CA VAL A 92 -9.21 12.70 -12.83
C VAL A 92 -9.93 11.42 -13.23
N LEU A 93 -9.57 10.88 -14.39
CA LEU A 93 -10.04 9.59 -14.86
C LEU A 93 -9.66 8.51 -13.85
N ALA A 94 -10.66 7.74 -13.43
CA ALA A 94 -10.56 6.67 -12.46
C ALA A 94 -11.42 5.48 -12.92
N MET A 95 -11.43 4.41 -12.12
CA MET A 95 -12.23 3.22 -12.38
C MET A 95 -13.07 2.89 -11.15
N ASP A 96 -14.35 2.55 -11.36
CA ASP A 96 -15.25 2.12 -10.29
C ASP A 96 -15.06 0.63 -9.92
N GLU A 97 -15.77 0.18 -8.89
CA GLU A 97 -15.73 -1.21 -8.40
C GLU A 97 -16.19 -2.25 -9.44
N GLN A 98 -16.92 -1.82 -10.47
CA GLN A 98 -17.37 -2.66 -11.58
C GLN A 98 -16.40 -2.64 -12.76
N GLY A 99 -15.26 -1.96 -12.65
CA GLY A 99 -14.26 -1.86 -13.70
C GLY A 99 -14.60 -0.82 -14.79
N ARG A 100 -15.55 0.08 -14.55
CA ARG A 100 -15.98 1.10 -15.52
C ARG A 100 -15.24 2.41 -15.29
N ALA A 101 -14.93 3.12 -16.38
CA ALA A 101 -14.34 4.44 -16.32
C ALA A 101 -15.29 5.45 -15.65
N THR A 102 -14.74 6.24 -14.74
CA THR A 102 -15.44 7.32 -14.02
C THR A 102 -14.48 8.49 -13.75
N TYR A 103 -14.96 9.58 -13.16
CA TYR A 103 -14.12 10.71 -12.76
C TYR A 103 -14.22 10.95 -11.26
N SER A 104 -13.06 11.07 -10.59
CA SER A 104 -12.96 11.27 -9.15
C SER A 104 -12.19 12.55 -8.80
N ASP A 105 -12.56 13.22 -7.71
CA ASP A 105 -11.87 14.41 -7.22
C ASP A 105 -10.46 14.05 -6.76
N PHE A 106 -9.47 14.75 -7.31
CA PHE A 106 -8.13 14.77 -6.74
C PHE A 106 -8.15 15.64 -5.49
N LEU A 107 -7.81 15.05 -4.34
CA LEU A 107 -7.83 15.74 -3.05
C LEU A 107 -6.43 16.22 -2.64
N ALA A 108 -5.46 15.31 -2.65
CA ALA A 108 -4.06 15.57 -2.28
C ALA A 108 -3.15 14.43 -2.73
N PHE A 109 -1.83 14.64 -2.63
CA PHE A 109 -0.85 13.57 -2.71
C PHE A 109 -0.66 12.95 -1.32
N LEU A 110 -0.66 11.61 -1.24
CA LEU A 110 -0.25 10.89 -0.03
C LEU A 110 1.27 10.94 0.15
N ASP A 111 2.00 10.90 -0.96
CA ASP A 111 3.45 11.05 -1.03
C ASP A 111 3.83 11.93 -2.24
N LYS A 112 4.74 12.88 -2.03
CA LYS A 112 5.26 13.80 -3.06
C LYS A 112 6.63 14.34 -2.66
N GLU A 113 7.67 13.67 -3.11
CA GLU A 113 9.05 14.12 -2.91
C GLU A 113 9.71 14.49 -4.24
N ALA A 114 10.07 15.77 -4.41
CA ALA A 114 10.58 16.29 -5.69
C ALA A 114 12.02 15.85 -6.01
N SER A 115 12.80 15.52 -4.98
CA SER A 115 14.23 15.20 -5.08
C SER A 115 14.55 13.73 -4.79
N ALA A 116 13.54 12.89 -4.56
CA ALA A 116 13.74 11.48 -4.31
C ALA A 116 14.31 10.78 -5.54
N LEU A 117 15.41 10.05 -5.35
CA LEU A 117 15.92 9.11 -6.33
C LEU A 117 15.31 7.74 -6.03
N THR A 118 14.59 7.20 -6.99
CA THR A 118 13.95 5.88 -6.87
C THR A 118 14.00 5.12 -8.18
N THR A 119 13.85 3.81 -8.11
CA THR A 119 13.83 2.91 -9.26
C THR A 119 12.40 2.76 -9.75
N PHE A 120 12.20 2.98 -11.05
CA PHE A 120 10.94 2.72 -11.74
C PHE A 120 11.08 1.52 -12.67
N HIS A 121 10.11 0.62 -12.64
CA HIS A 121 9.90 -0.36 -13.70
C HIS A 121 9.03 0.24 -14.79
N VAL A 122 9.26 -0.19 -16.04
CA VAL A 122 8.46 0.21 -17.19
C VAL A 122 7.74 -1.01 -17.73
N ILE A 123 6.42 -0.97 -17.71
CA ILE A 123 5.55 -1.94 -18.40
C ILE A 123 5.17 -1.32 -19.74
N GLU A 124 5.33 -2.09 -20.82
CA GLU A 124 4.99 -1.67 -22.17
C GLU A 124 3.96 -2.63 -22.77
N THR A 125 2.86 -2.09 -23.28
CA THR A 125 1.86 -2.87 -24.03
C THR A 125 2.42 -3.23 -25.40
N GLN A 126 2.07 -4.40 -25.95
CA GLN A 126 2.60 -4.83 -27.25
C GLN A 126 2.06 -3.98 -28.41
N GLU A 127 0.74 -3.80 -28.50
CA GLU A 127 0.12 -3.06 -29.60
C GLU A 127 -1.19 -2.36 -29.18
N PRO A 128 -1.33 -1.04 -29.37
CA PRO A 128 -0.24 -0.11 -29.67
C PRO A 128 0.74 -0.01 -28.49
N PRO A 129 2.03 0.31 -28.72
CA PRO A 129 2.99 0.52 -27.65
C PRO A 129 2.59 1.67 -26.72
N ARG A 130 2.35 1.36 -25.45
CA ARG A 130 2.10 2.33 -24.39
C ARG A 130 2.93 1.97 -23.18
N ARG A 131 3.62 2.96 -22.63
CA ARG A 131 4.57 2.78 -21.52
C ARG A 131 3.98 3.33 -20.23
N LEU A 132 4.00 2.50 -19.20
CA LEU A 132 3.65 2.87 -17.84
C LEU A 132 4.87 2.67 -16.94
N ALA A 133 5.40 3.77 -16.39
CA ALA A 133 6.49 3.75 -15.43
C ALA A 133 5.93 3.85 -14.00
N LEU A 134 6.33 2.93 -13.12
CA LEU A 134 5.85 2.83 -11.74
C LEU A 134 6.90 2.17 -10.84
N THR A 135 6.86 2.44 -9.55
CA THR A 135 7.70 1.72 -8.56
C THR A 135 7.27 0.24 -8.46
N PRO A 136 8.16 -0.70 -8.09
CA PRO A 136 7.85 -2.14 -8.08
C PRO A 136 6.61 -2.56 -7.27
N ALA A 137 6.24 -1.78 -6.27
CA ALA A 137 5.11 -2.04 -5.39
C ALA A 137 3.78 -1.38 -5.83
N HIS A 138 3.73 -0.71 -6.99
CA HIS A 138 2.54 0.01 -7.42
C HIS A 138 1.46 -0.98 -7.90
N LEU A 139 0.26 -0.88 -7.31
CA LEU A 139 -0.87 -1.75 -7.63
C LEU A 139 -1.45 -1.39 -9.00
N LEU A 140 -1.71 -2.40 -9.83
CA LEU A 140 -2.29 -2.23 -11.15
C LEU A 140 -3.59 -3.01 -11.24
N PHE A 141 -4.57 -2.43 -11.91
CA PHE A 141 -5.74 -3.17 -12.34
C PHE A 141 -5.35 -4.11 -13.49
N VAL A 142 -5.77 -5.37 -13.37
CA VAL A 142 -5.52 -6.40 -14.38
C VAL A 142 -6.86 -7.02 -14.74
N ALA A 143 -7.13 -7.17 -16.04
CA ALA A 143 -8.30 -7.89 -16.54
C ALA A 143 -7.84 -9.22 -17.14
N GLU A 144 -8.56 -10.30 -16.84
CA GLU A 144 -8.36 -11.58 -17.50
C GLU A 144 -8.93 -11.48 -18.94
N ASN A 145 -8.10 -11.77 -19.94
CA ASN A 145 -8.46 -11.80 -21.37
C ASN A 145 -8.95 -10.49 -22.01
N ALA A 146 -8.10 -9.47 -22.07
CA ALA A 146 -8.34 -8.28 -22.90
C ALA A 146 -7.61 -8.34 -24.25
N THR A 147 -8.04 -9.22 -25.17
CA THR A 147 -7.62 -9.18 -26.59
C THR A 147 -8.48 -8.24 -27.43
N ALA A 148 -9.61 -7.78 -26.92
CA ALA A 148 -10.39 -6.72 -27.55
C ALA A 148 -9.83 -5.36 -27.12
N PRO A 149 -9.48 -4.45 -28.04
CA PRO A 149 -9.21 -3.07 -27.67
C PRO A 149 -10.46 -2.55 -26.95
N ALA A 150 -10.29 -2.09 -25.72
CA ALA A 150 -11.33 -1.28 -25.09
C ALA A 150 -11.47 -0.04 -25.99
N ALA A 151 -12.52 -0.01 -26.81
CA ALA A 151 -12.73 1.00 -27.84
C ALA A 151 -12.95 2.42 -27.26
N HIS A 152 -12.90 2.55 -25.93
CA HIS A 152 -13.02 3.80 -25.21
C HIS A 152 -12.01 3.84 -24.06
N PHE A 153 -10.92 4.59 -24.28
CA PHE A 153 -10.07 5.20 -23.27
C PHE A 153 -9.87 6.66 -23.64
#